data_AF-A0A238KZB2-F1
#
_entry.id   AF-A0A238KZB2-F1
#
_cell.length_a   1.000
_cell.length_b   1.000
_cell.length_c   1.000
_cell.angle_alpha   90.00
_cell.angle_beta   90.00
_cell.angle_gamma   90.00
#
_symmetry.space_group_name_H-M   'P 1'
#
loop_
_entity.id
_entity.type
_entity.pdbx_description
1 polymer ?
#
loop_
_entity_poly.entity_id
_entity_poly.type
_entity_poly.pdbx_seq_one_letter_code
_entity_poly.pdbx_strand_id
1 'polypeptide(L)'
;MIRAIVLLVIPLMAPAAHAATLESVDSPHCLARLSGQIANGDSQKILEALPEWKARAEFPRDLALCLDSPGGSLLEGTRIAALVEENRIGTVIDDGAVCLSACSIIFMLGAIDGGELTADIGDNRVLLEFSRRLHVNGTLGFHRPSFEAPDRSYSRMDIQKSFDLAILSSLEFMRMANRWKPAEGAPAMKADLVEALLEHKGQDFFYIDTVDKAGRWDITVFGYDAPRRTSAREALNACDNLSNWHVGGTPPPVRNADTDTLKRLTTRYAQGSLRAGEPVEIFTPIYSVSGRDAFFHADGRMGERYCQIDMDTYDGPDGERVMTVGACGGDSVLGTSFFEYCGPQDVTPVMEFYDTITIFPSETPLRDLPQMARRIEAEADEIETGLMPPAGLSCGAAEDHMIGVVAPEGHVMLHESPDPTSKQVGKAYNYSRLWRGKISGKLFGTEEERATCLDACTGWADAAELPADARQQIIDTITACFNNDVVWWNADLGHGKEGWASARYLR
;
A
#
# COMPACT_ATOMS: atom_id res chain seq x y z
N MET A 1 61.87 -36.65 37.55
CA MET A 1 60.72 -36.79 36.62
C MET A 1 60.43 -35.41 36.04
N ILE A 2 60.88 -35.13 34.83
CA ILE A 2 60.68 -33.84 34.14
C ILE A 2 59.50 -34.04 33.18
N ARG A 3 58.37 -33.37 33.43
CA ARG A 3 57.20 -33.36 32.53
C ARG A 3 57.43 -32.29 31.47
N ALA A 4 57.60 -32.72 30.22
CA ALA A 4 57.59 -31.85 29.06
C ALA A 4 56.15 -31.38 28.79
N ILE A 5 55.94 -30.07 28.81
CA ILE A 5 54.71 -29.42 28.35
C ILE A 5 54.90 -29.19 26.84
N VAL A 6 54.13 -29.91 26.02
CA VAL A 6 54.04 -29.67 24.58
C VAL A 6 52.99 -28.59 24.38
N LEU A 7 53.43 -27.37 24.03
CA LEU A 7 52.53 -26.32 23.54
C LEU A 7 52.07 -26.71 22.13
N LEU A 8 50.81 -27.07 21.99
CA LEU A 8 50.15 -27.27 20.70
C LEU A 8 49.80 -25.89 20.13
N VAL A 9 50.62 -25.39 19.20
CA VAL A 9 50.30 -24.19 18.42
C VAL A 9 49.27 -24.58 17.37
N ILE A 10 47.99 -24.28 17.62
CA ILE A 10 46.93 -24.39 16.63
C ILE A 10 47.01 -23.13 15.76
N PRO A 11 47.28 -23.22 14.45
CA PRO A 11 47.24 -22.07 13.58
C PRO A 11 45.78 -21.65 13.42
N LEU A 12 45.43 -20.45 13.88
CA LEU A 12 44.19 -19.78 13.44
C LEU A 12 44.32 -19.51 11.94
N MET A 13 43.77 -20.39 11.12
CA MET A 13 43.53 -20.06 9.71
C MET A 13 42.37 -19.06 9.67
N ALA A 14 42.68 -17.81 9.34
CA ALA A 14 41.66 -16.86 8.92
C ALA A 14 40.95 -17.45 7.69
N PRO A 15 39.61 -17.50 7.63
CA PRO A 15 38.91 -17.95 6.44
C PRO A 15 39.33 -17.05 5.28
N ALA A 16 39.85 -17.65 4.22
CA ALA A 16 40.13 -16.92 3.00
C ALA A 16 38.80 -16.33 2.51
N ALA A 17 38.73 -15.01 2.33
CA ALA A 17 37.58 -14.35 1.72
C ALA A 17 37.33 -14.99 0.35
N HIS A 18 36.30 -15.83 0.25
CA HIS A 18 35.89 -16.42 -1.01
C HIS A 18 34.99 -15.40 -1.74
N ALA A 19 35.24 -15.22 -3.03
CA ALA A 19 34.38 -14.43 -3.90
C ALA A 19 32.95 -14.98 -3.88
N ALA A 20 31.97 -14.16 -4.24
CA ALA A 20 30.59 -14.58 -4.21
C ALA A 20 30.36 -15.78 -5.15
N THR A 21 29.49 -16.68 -4.70
CA THR A 21 28.98 -17.79 -5.51
C THR A 21 27.77 -17.31 -6.29
N LEU A 22 27.74 -17.61 -7.57
CA LEU A 22 26.61 -17.35 -8.45
C LEU A 22 26.03 -18.70 -8.88
N GLU A 23 24.78 -18.95 -8.53
CA GLU A 23 24.09 -20.19 -8.84
C GLU A 23 22.74 -19.93 -9.52
N SER A 24 22.41 -20.73 -10.53
CA SER A 24 21.06 -20.81 -11.07
C SER A 24 20.16 -21.45 -10.02
N VAL A 25 19.00 -20.85 -9.73
CA VAL A 25 18.05 -21.37 -8.75
C VAL A 25 16.71 -21.69 -9.40
N ASP A 26 15.97 -22.61 -8.79
CA ASP A 26 14.58 -22.91 -9.09
C ASP A 26 13.73 -22.28 -7.98
N SER A 27 13.57 -20.96 -8.05
CA SER A 27 12.80 -20.15 -7.11
C SER A 27 11.69 -19.45 -7.88
N PRO A 28 10.46 -19.34 -7.31
CA PRO A 28 9.41 -18.53 -7.92
C PRO A 28 9.74 -17.03 -7.94
N HIS A 29 10.80 -16.60 -7.25
CA HIS A 29 11.14 -15.18 -7.09
C HIS A 29 12.32 -14.72 -7.94
N CYS A 30 13.21 -15.62 -8.37
CA CYS A 30 14.46 -15.27 -9.04
C CYS A 30 15.01 -16.44 -9.87
N LEU A 31 15.81 -16.12 -10.89
CA LEU A 31 16.44 -17.11 -11.78
C LEU A 31 17.82 -17.56 -11.32
N ALA A 32 18.47 -16.70 -10.53
CA ALA A 32 19.79 -16.93 -9.97
C ALA A 32 19.92 -16.30 -8.59
N ARG A 33 20.92 -16.76 -7.83
CA ARG A 33 21.29 -16.23 -6.52
C ARG A 33 22.77 -15.88 -6.48
N LEU A 34 23.07 -14.69 -5.97
CA LEU A 34 24.42 -14.23 -5.62
C LEU A 34 24.60 -14.32 -4.11
N SER A 35 25.45 -15.26 -3.66
CA SER A 35 25.68 -15.51 -2.24
C SER A 35 27.14 -15.30 -1.81
N GLY A 36 27.35 -14.81 -0.60
CA GLY A 36 28.69 -14.63 -0.02
C GLY A 36 29.32 -13.27 -0.31
N GLN A 37 30.61 -13.12 -0.01
CA GLN A 37 31.28 -11.82 -0.05
C GLN A 37 31.52 -11.34 -1.50
N ILE A 38 31.04 -10.14 -1.83
CA ILE A 38 31.23 -9.51 -3.14
C ILE A 38 32.72 -9.18 -3.34
N ALA A 39 33.33 -9.75 -4.38
CA ALA A 39 34.73 -9.57 -4.71
C ALA A 39 34.95 -9.37 -6.21
N ASN A 40 36.11 -8.80 -6.58
CA ASN A 40 36.44 -8.50 -7.97
C ASN A 40 36.26 -9.72 -8.89
N GLY A 41 35.53 -9.54 -10.00
CA GLY A 41 35.25 -10.58 -11.00
C GLY A 41 33.83 -11.13 -10.90
N ASP A 42 33.09 -10.87 -9.83
CA ASP A 42 31.70 -11.30 -9.67
C ASP A 42 30.78 -10.64 -10.73
N SER A 43 31.05 -9.40 -11.14
CA SER A 43 30.30 -8.74 -12.21
C SER A 43 30.47 -9.46 -13.56
N GLN A 44 31.66 -9.99 -13.82
CA GLN A 44 31.96 -10.75 -15.03
C GLN A 44 31.23 -12.09 -15.05
N LYS A 45 31.13 -12.78 -13.90
CA LYS A 45 30.36 -14.03 -13.76
C LYS A 45 28.88 -13.81 -14.11
N ILE A 46 28.29 -12.72 -13.63
CA ILE A 46 26.90 -12.35 -13.92
C ILE A 46 26.73 -12.08 -15.42
N LEU A 47 27.64 -11.31 -16.02
CA LEU A 47 27.59 -11.01 -17.46
C LEU A 47 27.66 -12.28 -18.32
N GLU A 48 28.47 -13.26 -17.91
CA GLU A 48 28.61 -14.55 -18.60
C GLU A 48 27.36 -15.44 -18.45
N ALA A 49 26.68 -15.39 -17.29
CA ALA A 49 25.47 -16.18 -17.03
C ALA A 49 24.19 -15.56 -17.62
N LEU A 50 24.19 -14.26 -17.89
CA LEU A 50 23.01 -13.51 -18.30
C LEU A 50 22.26 -14.06 -19.54
N PRO A 51 22.93 -14.55 -20.61
CA PRO A 51 22.24 -15.15 -21.75
C PRO A 51 21.38 -16.36 -21.36
N GLU A 52 21.83 -17.17 -20.40
CA GLU A 52 21.07 -18.32 -19.89
C GLU A 52 19.81 -17.85 -19.14
N TRP A 53 19.95 -16.83 -18.29
CA TRP A 53 18.83 -16.29 -17.51
C TRP A 53 17.77 -15.69 -18.42
N LYS A 54 18.17 -14.88 -19.41
CA LYS A 54 17.24 -14.30 -20.39
C LYS A 54 16.52 -15.36 -21.21
N ALA A 55 17.14 -16.52 -21.47
CA ALA A 55 16.51 -17.63 -22.17
C ALA A 55 15.51 -18.41 -21.28
N ARG A 56 15.67 -18.35 -19.95
CA ARG A 56 14.79 -19.00 -18.97
C ARG A 56 13.64 -18.12 -18.49
N ALA A 57 13.78 -16.79 -18.56
CA ALA A 57 12.73 -15.84 -18.19
C ALA A 57 11.53 -15.99 -19.13
N GLU A 58 10.35 -16.29 -18.59
CA GLU A 58 9.11 -16.36 -19.37
C GLU A 58 8.59 -14.95 -19.69
N PHE A 59 8.69 -14.05 -18.71
CA PHE A 59 8.37 -12.64 -18.83
C PHE A 59 9.56 -11.77 -18.36
N PRO A 60 9.67 -10.51 -18.84
CA PRO A 60 10.72 -9.59 -18.38
C PRO A 60 10.77 -9.43 -16.84
N ARG A 61 9.61 -9.45 -16.17
CA ARG A 61 9.50 -9.36 -14.70
C ARG A 61 10.09 -10.54 -13.95
N ASP A 62 10.27 -11.68 -14.61
CA ASP A 62 10.82 -12.91 -14.02
C ASP A 62 12.35 -12.87 -13.99
N LEU A 63 12.98 -11.97 -14.76
CA LEU A 63 14.41 -11.77 -14.76
C LEU A 63 14.85 -11.06 -13.47
N ALA A 64 15.02 -11.83 -12.40
CA ALA A 64 15.43 -11.33 -11.11
C ALA A 64 16.60 -12.11 -10.50
N LEU A 65 17.44 -11.39 -9.74
CA LEU A 65 18.60 -11.89 -9.01
C LEU A 65 18.32 -11.87 -7.50
N CYS A 66 18.34 -13.03 -6.86
CA CYS A 66 18.32 -13.13 -5.40
C CYS A 66 19.69 -12.75 -4.83
N LEU A 67 19.67 -11.95 -3.76
CA LEU A 67 20.86 -11.41 -3.11
C LEU A 67 20.96 -11.91 -1.67
N ASP A 68 22.06 -12.58 -1.35
CA ASP A 68 22.37 -13.08 0.00
C ASP A 68 23.86 -12.86 0.31
N SER A 69 24.22 -11.61 0.59
CA SER A 69 25.59 -11.17 0.76
C SER A 69 25.77 -10.23 1.96
N PRO A 70 26.81 -10.41 2.79
CA PRO A 70 27.22 -9.42 3.78
C PRO A 70 27.86 -8.16 3.17
N GLY A 71 27.94 -8.08 1.84
CA GLY A 71 28.60 -7.01 1.10
C GLY A 71 30.01 -7.39 0.68
N GLY A 72 30.90 -6.39 0.55
CA GLY A 72 32.27 -6.60 0.12
C GLY A 72 32.84 -5.39 -0.64
N SER A 73 33.48 -5.66 -1.78
CA SER A 73 34.08 -4.63 -2.62
C SER A 73 33.02 -3.65 -3.13
N LEU A 74 33.05 -2.39 -2.67
CA LEU A 74 32.15 -1.34 -3.16
C LEU A 74 32.26 -1.19 -4.68
N LEU A 75 33.48 -1.13 -5.21
CA LEU A 75 33.72 -0.94 -6.64
C LEU A 75 33.18 -2.10 -7.48
N GLU A 76 33.20 -3.32 -6.95
CA GLU A 76 32.55 -4.44 -7.64
C GLU A 76 31.04 -4.37 -7.51
N GLY A 77 30.54 -4.04 -6.31
CA GLY A 77 29.11 -3.83 -6.07
C GLY A 77 28.51 -2.79 -7.03
N THR A 78 29.21 -1.68 -7.28
CA THR A 78 28.75 -0.65 -8.24
C THR A 78 28.70 -1.17 -9.68
N ARG A 79 29.65 -2.01 -10.09
CA ARG A 79 29.63 -2.67 -11.41
C ARG A 79 28.46 -3.63 -11.54
N ILE A 80 28.21 -4.44 -10.51
CA ILE A 80 27.07 -5.36 -10.50
C ILE A 80 25.78 -4.57 -10.54
N ALA A 81 25.65 -3.51 -9.74
CA ALA A 81 24.45 -2.67 -9.71
C ALA A 81 24.18 -2.00 -11.07
N ALA A 82 25.22 -1.52 -11.75
CA ALA A 82 25.10 -1.00 -13.11
C ALA A 82 24.65 -2.08 -14.11
N LEU A 83 25.24 -3.28 -14.04
CA LEU A 83 24.83 -4.41 -14.89
C LEU A 83 23.37 -4.82 -14.66
N VAL A 84 22.93 -4.85 -13.41
CA VAL A 84 21.54 -5.17 -13.02
C VAL A 84 20.57 -4.19 -13.69
N GLU A 85 20.81 -2.89 -13.54
CA GLU A 85 19.96 -1.86 -14.14
C GLU A 85 20.01 -1.87 -15.68
N GLU A 86 21.21 -1.91 -16.27
CA GLU A 86 21.41 -1.87 -17.73
C GLU A 86 20.79 -3.08 -18.44
N ASN A 87 20.63 -4.19 -17.72
CA ASN A 87 20.04 -5.42 -18.23
C ASN A 87 18.62 -5.69 -17.73
N ARG A 88 18.01 -4.71 -17.04
CA ARG A 88 16.62 -4.77 -16.58
C ARG A 88 16.36 -5.98 -15.69
N ILE A 89 17.26 -6.19 -14.74
CA ILE A 89 17.22 -7.29 -13.79
C ILE A 89 16.59 -6.76 -12.50
N GLY A 90 15.52 -7.42 -12.03
CA GLY A 90 14.98 -7.18 -10.70
C GLY A 90 15.89 -7.74 -9.61
N THR A 91 15.79 -7.23 -8.39
CA THR A 91 16.54 -7.75 -7.24
C THR A 91 15.61 -8.19 -6.12
N VAL A 92 16.02 -9.26 -5.44
CA VAL A 92 15.21 -9.89 -4.40
C VAL A 92 16.08 -10.23 -3.19
N ILE A 93 15.61 -9.92 -1.99
CA ILE A 93 16.12 -10.48 -0.75
C ILE A 93 15.07 -11.46 -0.26
N ASP A 94 15.37 -12.75 -0.40
CA ASP A 94 14.44 -13.86 -0.18
C ASP A 94 14.28 -14.18 1.32
N ASP A 95 13.44 -15.17 1.66
CA ASP A 95 13.20 -15.59 3.03
C ASP A 95 14.49 -15.89 3.81
N GLY A 96 14.73 -15.11 4.86
CA GLY A 96 15.92 -15.21 5.72
C GLY A 96 17.24 -14.75 5.10
N ALA A 97 17.25 -14.32 3.83
CA ALA A 97 18.46 -13.85 3.17
C ALA A 97 18.94 -12.51 3.74
N VAL A 98 20.24 -12.25 3.63
CA VAL A 98 20.88 -11.06 4.20
C VAL A 98 21.56 -10.28 3.08
N CYS A 99 21.27 -8.99 2.96
CA CYS A 99 21.90 -8.11 1.99
C CYS A 99 22.38 -6.82 2.65
N LEU A 100 23.68 -6.74 2.90
CA LEU A 100 24.33 -5.67 3.65
C LEU A 100 25.36 -4.93 2.81
N SER A 101 25.62 -3.67 3.15
CA SER A 101 26.75 -2.90 2.60
C SER A 101 26.71 -2.81 1.07
N ALA A 102 27.76 -3.22 0.34
CA ALA A 102 27.77 -3.22 -1.12
C ALA A 102 26.60 -4.00 -1.76
N CYS A 103 26.06 -5.02 -1.08
CA CYS A 103 24.88 -5.74 -1.54
C CYS A 103 23.63 -4.85 -1.59
N SER A 104 23.43 -4.01 -0.57
CA SER A 104 22.24 -3.15 -0.50
C SER A 104 22.22 -2.10 -1.61
N ILE A 105 23.39 -1.71 -2.11
CA ILE A 105 23.52 -0.85 -3.29
C ILE A 105 23.08 -1.58 -4.56
N ILE A 106 23.47 -2.85 -4.73
CA ILE A 106 23.00 -3.68 -5.86
C ILE A 106 21.47 -3.80 -5.81
N PHE A 107 20.93 -4.09 -4.63
CA PHE A 107 19.49 -4.22 -4.40
C PHE A 107 18.72 -2.97 -4.85
N MET A 108 19.15 -1.77 -4.42
CA MET A 108 18.42 -0.54 -4.75
C MET A 108 18.39 -0.19 -6.24
N LEU A 109 19.28 -0.78 -7.05
CA LEU A 109 19.36 -0.54 -8.50
C LEU A 109 18.59 -1.58 -9.33
N GLY A 110 17.95 -2.56 -8.69
CA GLY A 110 17.02 -3.48 -9.35
C GLY A 110 15.91 -2.74 -10.09
N ALA A 111 15.74 -3.06 -11.37
CA ALA A 111 14.78 -2.39 -12.24
C ALA A 111 14.35 -3.28 -13.40
N ILE A 112 13.13 -3.08 -13.88
CA ILE A 112 12.56 -3.79 -15.03
C ILE A 112 11.96 -2.80 -16.03
N ASP A 113 11.49 -3.31 -17.17
CA ASP A 113 10.70 -2.53 -18.12
C ASP A 113 9.29 -2.28 -17.58
N GLY A 114 8.97 -1.02 -17.30
CA GLY A 114 7.64 -0.53 -16.92
C GLY A 114 6.70 -0.29 -18.12
N GLY A 115 6.97 -0.93 -19.27
CA GLY A 115 6.19 -0.81 -20.51
C GLY A 115 6.67 0.27 -21.51
N GLU A 116 6.00 0.31 -22.66
CA GLU A 116 6.14 1.35 -23.70
C GLU A 116 5.05 2.42 -23.49
N LEU A 117 5.41 3.70 -23.56
CA LEU A 117 4.43 4.78 -23.70
C LEU A 117 3.62 4.56 -24.99
N THR A 118 2.30 4.45 -24.88
CA THR A 118 1.42 4.41 -26.04
C THR A 118 1.43 5.77 -26.77
N ALA A 119 2.09 5.78 -27.93
CA ALA A 119 1.86 6.57 -29.14
C ALA A 119 1.81 8.12 -29.15
N ASP A 120 1.61 8.83 -28.04
CA ASP A 120 1.39 10.30 -28.09
C ASP A 120 2.63 11.16 -27.80
N ILE A 121 3.69 10.57 -27.25
CA ILE A 121 5.02 11.20 -27.16
C ILE A 121 5.93 10.38 -28.08
N GLY A 122 6.26 10.93 -29.24
CA GLY A 122 7.01 10.26 -30.32
C GLY A 122 8.47 9.91 -30.00
N ASP A 123 8.76 9.45 -28.80
CA ASP A 123 10.06 8.95 -28.36
C ASP A 123 9.81 7.55 -27.76
N ASN A 124 10.36 6.50 -28.39
CA ASN A 124 10.36 5.11 -27.91
C ASN A 124 11.20 4.96 -26.62
N ARG A 125 10.92 5.79 -25.61
CA ARG A 125 11.60 5.74 -24.32
C ARG A 125 11.01 4.59 -23.53
N VAL A 126 11.85 3.59 -23.29
CA VAL A 126 11.53 2.50 -22.37
C VAL A 126 11.52 3.09 -20.96
N LEU A 127 10.40 2.93 -20.26
CA LEU A 127 10.25 3.35 -18.88
C LEU A 127 10.93 2.30 -17.98
N LEU A 128 11.93 2.73 -17.20
CA LEU A 128 12.53 1.88 -16.16
C LEU A 128 11.73 2.07 -14.86
N GLU A 129 11.20 0.97 -14.35
CA GLU A 129 10.45 0.86 -13.09
C GLU A 129 11.33 0.21 -12.01
N PHE A 130 11.11 0.55 -10.74
CA PHE A 130 11.76 -0.11 -9.63
C PHE A 130 11.38 -1.60 -9.58
N SER A 131 12.38 -2.46 -9.34
CA SER A 131 12.16 -3.88 -9.09
C SER A 131 13.09 -4.35 -7.99
N ARG A 132 12.69 -4.06 -6.75
CA ARG A 132 13.45 -4.30 -5.52
C ARG A 132 12.53 -4.86 -4.44
N ARG A 133 12.58 -6.19 -4.25
CA ARG A 133 11.64 -6.93 -3.40
C ARG A 133 12.33 -7.47 -2.14
N LEU A 134 11.77 -7.20 -0.97
CA LEU A 134 12.27 -7.65 0.32
C LEU A 134 11.26 -8.58 0.99
N HIS A 135 11.67 -9.82 1.30
CA HIS A 135 10.84 -10.72 2.08
C HIS A 135 10.70 -10.20 3.52
N VAL A 136 9.56 -10.41 4.18
CA VAL A 136 9.31 -9.97 5.58
C VAL A 136 10.34 -10.47 6.60
N ASN A 137 11.03 -11.57 6.30
CA ASN A 137 12.10 -12.13 7.12
C ASN A 137 13.51 -11.84 6.58
N GLY A 138 13.62 -11.17 5.44
CA GLY A 138 14.90 -10.76 4.87
C GLY A 138 15.54 -9.62 5.67
N THR A 139 16.85 -9.47 5.54
CA THR A 139 17.60 -8.38 6.18
C THR A 139 18.24 -7.49 5.13
N LEU A 140 17.85 -6.22 5.11
CA LEU A 140 18.46 -5.19 4.27
C LEU A 140 19.10 -4.13 5.16
N GLY A 141 20.40 -3.88 4.98
CA GLY A 141 21.17 -2.97 5.81
C GLY A 141 22.12 -2.07 5.02
N PHE A 142 22.07 -0.79 5.34
CA PHE A 142 22.88 0.27 4.74
C PHE A 142 23.90 0.79 5.74
N HIS A 143 25.11 1.08 5.29
CA HIS A 143 26.07 1.88 6.06
C HIS A 143 27.01 2.58 5.09
N ARG A 144 27.71 3.60 5.58
CA ARG A 144 28.63 4.38 4.74
C ARG A 144 29.77 3.51 4.20
N PRO A 145 30.24 3.74 2.96
CA PRO A 145 31.48 3.15 2.47
C PRO A 145 32.62 3.29 3.49
N SER A 146 33.25 2.17 3.83
CA SER A 146 34.38 2.14 4.77
C SER A 146 35.63 1.60 4.10
N PHE A 147 36.76 2.21 4.44
CA PHE A 147 38.08 1.70 4.11
C PHE A 147 38.81 1.37 5.40
N GLU A 148 39.24 0.12 5.55
CA GLU A 148 40.09 -0.31 6.65
C GLU A 148 41.55 -0.27 6.22
N ALA A 149 42.31 0.59 6.88
CA ALA A 149 43.73 0.75 6.64
C ALA A 149 44.49 -0.29 7.50
N PRO A 150 45.43 -1.08 6.94
CA PRO A 150 46.33 -1.93 7.72
C PRO A 150 47.01 -1.20 8.89
N ASP A 151 47.26 -1.87 10.00
CA ASP A 151 48.01 -1.25 11.10
C ASP A 151 49.50 -1.13 10.76
N ARG A 152 49.88 0.00 10.14
CA ARG A 152 51.25 0.35 9.74
C ARG A 152 51.48 1.85 9.70
N SER A 153 52.74 2.26 9.55
CA SER A 153 53.06 3.65 9.23
C SER A 153 52.66 4.01 7.79
N TYR A 154 52.09 5.20 7.63
CA TYR A 154 51.63 5.76 6.35
C TYR A 154 52.41 7.00 5.98
N SER A 155 52.80 7.11 4.72
CA SER A 155 53.40 8.31 4.16
C SER A 155 52.34 9.40 3.91
N ARG A 156 52.78 10.65 3.76
CA ARG A 156 51.89 11.75 3.30
C ARG A 156 51.17 11.40 1.99
N MET A 157 51.87 10.74 1.07
CA MET A 157 51.29 10.31 -0.21
C MET A 157 50.24 9.22 -0.01
N ASP A 158 50.41 8.30 0.94
CA ASP A 158 49.39 7.29 1.25
C ASP A 158 48.10 7.96 1.74
N ILE A 159 48.23 8.92 2.66
CA ILE A 159 47.08 9.67 3.21
C ILE A 159 46.36 10.46 2.11
N GLN A 160 47.11 11.16 1.25
CA GLN A 160 46.53 11.92 0.12
C GLN A 160 45.78 11.00 -0.84
N LYS A 161 46.37 9.86 -1.24
CA LYS A 161 45.72 8.89 -2.10
C LYS A 161 44.47 8.29 -1.48
N SER A 162 44.48 8.00 -0.17
CA SER A 162 43.31 7.49 0.54
C SER A 162 42.18 8.52 0.58
N PHE A 163 42.50 9.80 0.80
CA PHE A 163 41.50 10.86 0.76
C PHE A 163 40.92 11.04 -0.65
N ASP A 164 41.76 11.08 -1.68
CA ASP A 164 41.30 11.17 -3.08
C ASP A 164 40.40 9.97 -3.45
N LEU A 165 40.78 8.77 -3.03
CA LEU A 165 39.97 7.56 -3.23
C LEU A 165 38.60 7.66 -2.53
N ALA A 166 38.56 8.16 -1.30
CA ALA A 166 37.30 8.34 -0.57
C ALA A 166 36.36 9.34 -1.28
N ILE A 167 36.90 10.45 -1.80
CA ILE A 167 36.12 11.42 -2.57
C ILE A 167 35.61 10.81 -3.88
N LEU A 168 36.45 10.07 -4.60
CA LEU A 168 36.05 9.39 -5.84
C LEU A 168 34.99 8.31 -5.59
N SER A 169 35.12 7.52 -4.52
CA SER A 169 34.11 6.52 -4.13
C SER A 169 32.79 7.16 -3.74
N SER A 170 32.84 8.29 -3.02
CA SER A 170 31.63 9.05 -2.65
C SER A 170 30.93 9.60 -3.89
N LEU A 171 31.69 10.17 -4.84
CA LEU A 171 31.14 10.67 -6.11
C LEU A 171 30.49 9.55 -6.92
N GLU A 172 31.12 8.38 -6.99
CA GLU A 172 30.56 7.24 -7.73
C GLU A 172 29.28 6.71 -7.08
N PHE A 173 29.26 6.62 -5.74
CA PHE A 173 28.03 6.33 -5.00
C PHE A 173 26.92 7.34 -5.30
N MET A 174 27.21 8.65 -5.23
CA MET A 174 26.22 9.69 -5.53
C MET A 174 25.70 9.61 -6.96
N ARG A 175 26.56 9.27 -7.93
CA ARG A 175 26.12 9.07 -9.33
C ARG A 175 25.12 7.93 -9.46
N MET A 176 25.36 6.80 -8.79
CA MET A 176 24.43 5.67 -8.79
C MET A 176 23.12 6.03 -8.07
N ALA A 177 23.20 6.63 -6.88
CA ALA A 177 22.03 7.04 -6.12
C ALA A 177 21.12 7.98 -6.92
N ASN A 178 21.71 8.88 -7.72
CA ASN A 178 20.98 9.84 -8.56
C ASN A 178 20.61 9.31 -9.95
N ARG A 179 20.78 8.02 -10.26
CA ARG A 179 20.30 7.46 -11.54
C ARG A 179 18.77 7.57 -11.58
N TRP A 180 18.26 8.34 -12.53
CA TRP A 180 16.84 8.67 -12.63
C TRP A 180 16.02 7.52 -13.20
N LYS A 181 14.88 7.22 -12.58
CA LYS A 181 13.88 6.26 -13.06
C LYS A 181 12.66 7.01 -13.60
N PRO A 182 12.48 7.09 -14.93
CA PRO A 182 11.39 7.86 -15.52
C PRO A 182 9.99 7.37 -15.15
N ALA A 183 9.79 6.06 -14.97
CA ALA A 183 8.48 5.50 -14.58
C ALA A 183 8.03 6.01 -13.20
N GLU A 184 9.01 6.18 -12.30
CA GLU A 184 8.80 6.51 -10.89
C GLU A 184 8.81 8.03 -10.63
N GLY A 185 9.33 8.82 -11.57
CA GLY A 185 9.63 10.22 -11.32
C GLY A 185 10.62 10.44 -10.16
N ALA A 186 11.55 9.50 -9.94
CA ALA A 186 12.45 9.51 -8.79
C ALA A 186 13.88 9.01 -9.12
N PRO A 187 14.90 9.41 -8.33
CA PRO A 187 16.22 8.81 -8.40
C PRO A 187 16.23 7.40 -7.78
N ALA A 188 17.24 6.58 -8.11
CA ALA A 188 17.40 5.23 -7.59
C ALA A 188 17.41 5.15 -6.06
N MET A 189 17.95 6.16 -5.39
CA MET A 189 17.88 6.33 -3.94
C MET A 189 17.46 7.75 -3.59
N LYS A 190 16.47 7.89 -2.72
CA LYS A 190 16.06 9.20 -2.17
C LYS A 190 17.19 9.76 -1.28
N ALA A 191 17.30 11.08 -1.24
CA ALA A 191 18.42 11.77 -0.58
C ALA A 191 18.49 11.49 0.94
N ASP A 192 17.34 11.26 1.57
CA ASP A 192 17.24 10.91 2.99
C ASP A 192 17.70 9.47 3.30
N LEU A 193 17.59 8.52 2.38
CA LEU A 193 18.23 7.21 2.52
C LEU A 193 19.75 7.34 2.46
N VAL A 194 20.26 8.20 1.56
CA VAL A 194 21.69 8.47 1.46
C VAL A 194 22.21 9.09 2.76
N GLU A 195 21.47 10.03 3.34
CA GLU A 195 21.78 10.61 4.65
C GLU A 195 21.83 9.52 5.73
N ALA A 196 20.76 8.72 5.88
CA ALA A 196 20.68 7.65 6.87
C ALA A 196 21.83 6.63 6.69
N LEU A 197 22.16 6.25 5.46
CA LEU A 197 23.31 5.38 5.18
C LEU A 197 24.63 5.99 5.68
N LEU A 198 24.85 7.31 5.48
CA LEU A 198 26.11 7.98 5.78
C LEU A 198 26.37 8.14 7.29
N GLU A 199 25.31 8.12 8.11
CA GLU A 199 25.38 8.20 9.57
C GLU A 199 25.95 6.92 10.22
N HIS A 200 25.76 5.77 9.58
CA HIS A 200 26.14 4.46 10.12
C HIS A 200 27.53 4.00 9.63
N LYS A 201 28.30 3.31 10.49
CA LYS A 201 29.70 2.92 10.21
C LYS A 201 30.06 1.50 10.64
N GLY A 202 30.89 0.82 9.84
CA GLY A 202 31.44 -0.48 10.21
C GLY A 202 30.34 -1.53 10.32
N GLN A 203 30.16 -2.11 11.52
CA GLN A 203 29.12 -3.11 11.80
C GLN A 203 27.82 -2.51 12.33
N ASP A 204 27.74 -1.17 12.42
CA ASP A 204 26.52 -0.45 12.69
C ASP A 204 25.83 -0.15 11.35
N PHE A 205 24.58 -0.58 11.20
CA PHE A 205 23.80 -0.50 9.96
C PHE A 205 22.47 0.19 10.20
N PHE A 206 22.05 0.97 9.21
CA PHE A 206 20.69 1.41 9.04
C PHE A 206 19.87 0.31 8.35
N TYR A 207 19.01 -0.36 9.13
CA TYR A 207 18.18 -1.46 8.61
C TYR A 207 16.82 -0.99 8.10
N ILE A 208 16.36 -1.60 7.01
CA ILE A 208 14.99 -1.51 6.52
C ILE A 208 14.18 -2.63 7.16
N ASP A 209 13.58 -2.33 8.31
CA ASP A 209 12.93 -3.32 9.18
C ASP A 209 11.51 -2.95 9.60
N THR A 210 11.00 -1.80 9.14
CA THR A 210 9.62 -1.34 9.39
C THR A 210 8.89 -0.97 8.10
N VAL A 211 7.56 -0.91 8.18
CA VAL A 211 6.66 -0.45 7.11
C VAL A 211 7.08 0.92 6.57
N ASP A 212 7.34 1.89 7.46
CA ASP A 212 7.73 3.24 7.07
C ASP A 212 8.98 3.23 6.20
N LYS A 213 10.00 2.50 6.65
CA LYS A 213 11.28 2.42 5.97
C LYS A 213 11.15 1.75 4.60
N ALA A 214 10.40 0.66 4.50
CA ALA A 214 10.22 -0.02 3.22
C ALA A 214 9.44 0.86 2.22
N GLY A 215 8.29 1.39 2.63
CA GLY A 215 7.43 2.19 1.76
C GLY A 215 8.05 3.51 1.35
N ARG A 216 8.72 4.20 2.28
CA ARG A 216 9.39 5.47 2.02
C ARG A 216 10.45 5.39 0.92
N TRP A 217 11.13 4.26 0.80
CA TRP A 217 12.17 4.06 -0.20
C TRP A 217 11.73 3.08 -1.29
N ASP A 218 10.43 3.01 -1.55
CA ASP A 218 9.78 2.25 -2.64
C ASP A 218 10.31 0.81 -2.74
N ILE A 219 10.45 0.14 -1.60
CA ILE A 219 10.85 -1.26 -1.49
C ILE A 219 9.57 -2.09 -1.36
N THR A 220 9.30 -2.92 -2.36
CA THR A 220 8.18 -3.86 -2.34
C THR A 220 8.43 -4.93 -1.28
N VAL A 221 7.43 -5.20 -0.45
CA VAL A 221 7.54 -6.23 0.61
C VAL A 221 6.67 -7.42 0.29
N PHE A 222 7.21 -8.63 0.46
CA PHE A 222 6.49 -9.88 0.20
C PHE A 222 6.75 -10.92 1.30
N GLY A 223 6.08 -12.08 1.23
CA GLY A 223 6.22 -13.15 2.23
C GLY A 223 5.13 -13.14 3.31
N TYR A 224 4.01 -12.50 3.03
CA TYR A 224 2.83 -12.50 3.89
C TYR A 224 1.55 -12.46 3.04
N ASP A 225 0.48 -13.05 3.58
CA ASP A 225 -0.84 -12.93 2.97
C ASP A 225 -1.45 -11.57 3.35
N ALA A 226 -1.79 -10.75 2.35
CA ALA A 226 -2.53 -9.53 2.57
C ALA A 226 -3.90 -9.83 3.21
N PRO A 227 -4.43 -8.95 4.08
CA PRO A 227 -5.73 -9.17 4.70
C PRO A 227 -6.84 -9.21 3.64
N ARG A 228 -7.77 -10.16 3.76
CA ARG A 228 -8.87 -10.29 2.78
C ARG A 228 -9.97 -9.25 2.98
N ARG A 229 -9.96 -8.60 4.14
CA ARG A 229 -10.93 -7.59 4.55
C ARG A 229 -10.18 -6.51 5.33
N THR A 230 -10.49 -5.27 5.01
CA THR A 230 -9.94 -4.07 5.63
C THR A 230 -11.06 -3.13 6.04
N SER A 231 -10.72 -2.09 6.78
CA SER A 231 -11.66 -1.09 7.26
C SER A 231 -11.17 0.33 6.97
N ALA A 232 -11.97 1.32 7.36
CA ALA A 232 -11.60 2.72 7.32
C ALA A 232 -10.29 3.04 8.08
N ARG A 233 -9.91 2.20 9.05
CA ARG A 233 -8.63 2.31 9.76
C ARG A 233 -7.46 2.14 8.81
N GLU A 234 -7.49 1.10 7.99
CA GLU A 234 -6.48 0.79 6.99
C GLU A 234 -6.44 1.85 5.89
N ALA A 235 -7.61 2.37 5.49
CA ALA A 235 -7.68 3.51 4.56
C ALA A 235 -7.00 4.77 5.12
N LEU A 236 -7.24 5.10 6.39
CA LEU A 236 -6.60 6.23 7.04
C LEU A 236 -5.08 6.04 7.16
N ASN A 237 -4.63 4.83 7.54
CA ASN A 237 -3.21 4.52 7.57
C ASN A 237 -2.56 4.65 6.18
N ALA A 238 -3.22 4.18 5.11
CA ALA A 238 -2.74 4.31 3.74
C ALA A 238 -2.58 5.77 3.32
N CYS A 239 -3.61 6.60 3.53
CA CYS A 239 -3.54 8.04 3.25
C CYS A 239 -2.39 8.71 4.01
N ASP A 240 -2.21 8.37 5.29
CA ASP A 240 -1.16 8.96 6.12
C ASP A 240 0.24 8.52 5.67
N ASN A 241 0.45 7.22 5.42
CA ASN A 241 1.73 6.68 4.97
C ASN A 241 2.13 7.25 3.60
N LEU A 242 1.23 7.23 2.61
CA LEU A 242 1.52 7.73 1.26
C LEU A 242 1.89 9.22 1.27
N SER A 243 1.15 10.01 2.04
CA SER A 243 1.45 11.43 2.21
C SER A 243 2.80 11.65 2.89
N ASN A 244 3.10 10.87 3.92
CA ASN A 244 4.36 10.95 4.67
C ASN A 244 5.57 10.56 3.80
N TRP A 245 5.43 9.54 2.95
CA TRP A 245 6.49 9.08 2.06
C TRP A 245 6.75 10.03 0.89
N HIS A 246 5.73 10.77 0.45
CA HIS A 246 5.86 11.75 -0.62
C HIS A 246 6.54 13.06 -0.17
N VAL A 247 6.20 13.59 1.01
CA VAL A 247 6.71 14.89 1.50
C VAL A 247 8.18 14.81 1.96
N GLY A 248 8.65 13.64 2.39
CA GLY A 248 9.99 13.48 2.98
C GLY A 248 10.07 14.04 4.42
N GLY A 249 11.28 14.08 5.01
CA GLY A 249 11.50 14.53 6.41
C GLY A 249 11.21 13.47 7.48
N THR A 250 11.10 13.79 8.78
CA THR A 250 10.76 12.80 9.81
C THR A 250 9.29 12.96 10.20
N PRO A 251 8.35 12.38 9.43
CA PRO A 251 6.93 12.54 9.71
C PRO A 251 6.55 11.83 11.02
N PRO A 252 5.46 12.26 11.68
CA PRO A 252 4.94 11.56 12.83
C PRO A 252 4.58 10.11 12.45
N PRO A 253 4.81 9.13 13.35
CA PRO A 253 4.52 7.74 13.06
C PRO A 253 3.01 7.53 12.85
N VAL A 254 2.65 6.75 11.83
CA VAL A 254 1.27 6.38 11.54
C VAL A 254 0.83 5.30 12.53
N ARG A 255 -0.32 5.53 13.16
CA ARG A 255 -0.88 4.66 14.21
C ARG A 255 -2.34 4.40 13.97
N ASN A 256 -2.82 3.22 14.33
CA ASN A 256 -4.25 2.90 14.26
C ASN A 256 -5.09 3.94 15.01
N ALA A 257 -6.09 4.50 14.32
CA ALA A 257 -7.04 5.44 14.91
C ALA A 257 -8.11 4.72 15.74
N ASP A 258 -8.62 5.43 16.76
CA ASP A 258 -9.83 5.04 17.48
C ASP A 258 -11.10 5.34 16.65
N THR A 259 -12.23 4.78 17.09
CA THR A 259 -13.51 4.91 16.40
C THR A 259 -13.98 6.36 16.24
N ASP A 260 -13.73 7.23 17.22
CA ASP A 260 -14.17 8.64 17.17
C ASP A 260 -13.36 9.42 16.13
N THR A 261 -12.06 9.16 16.06
CA THR A 261 -11.18 9.71 15.03
C THR A 261 -11.61 9.24 13.64
N LEU A 262 -11.89 7.94 13.49
CA LEU A 262 -12.34 7.37 12.21
C LEU A 262 -13.69 7.96 11.77
N LYS A 263 -14.67 8.11 12.68
CA LYS A 263 -15.96 8.75 12.38
C LYS A 263 -15.82 10.18 11.85
N ARG A 264 -14.80 10.90 12.32
CA ARG A 264 -14.54 12.28 11.90
C ARG A 264 -13.78 12.38 10.58
N LEU A 265 -12.83 11.47 10.35
CA LEU A 265 -11.84 11.60 9.28
C LEU A 265 -12.10 10.71 8.07
N THR A 266 -13.01 9.75 8.16
CA THR A 266 -13.22 8.77 7.10
C THR A 266 -14.69 8.72 6.68
N THR A 267 -14.92 8.59 5.39
CA THR A 267 -16.24 8.32 4.83
C THR A 267 -16.09 7.30 3.72
N ARG A 268 -16.74 6.15 3.86
CA ARG A 268 -16.78 5.10 2.85
C ARG A 268 -18.02 5.27 1.99
N TYR A 269 -17.87 5.54 0.70
CA TYR A 269 -19.01 5.65 -0.22
C TYR A 269 -18.92 4.60 -1.31
N ALA A 270 -20.07 4.19 -1.83
CA ALA A 270 -20.13 3.28 -2.96
C ALA A 270 -19.93 4.12 -4.24
N GLN A 271 -18.90 3.82 -5.04
CA GLN A 271 -18.67 4.47 -6.32
C GLN A 271 -19.02 3.53 -7.47
N GLY A 272 -19.90 3.97 -8.36
CA GLY A 272 -20.28 3.19 -9.52
C GLY A 272 -19.18 3.24 -10.59
N SER A 273 -18.62 2.08 -10.95
CA SER A 273 -17.74 2.00 -12.12
C SER A 273 -18.60 1.89 -13.39
N LEU A 274 -18.53 2.89 -14.27
CA LEU A 274 -19.12 2.79 -15.60
C LEU A 274 -18.08 2.24 -16.58
N ARG A 275 -18.35 1.05 -17.12
CA ARG A 275 -17.89 0.75 -18.49
C ARG A 275 -18.84 1.43 -19.46
N ALA A 276 -18.29 2.16 -20.44
CA ALA A 276 -19.08 2.97 -21.36
C ALA A 276 -20.18 2.12 -22.04
N GLY A 277 -21.45 2.45 -21.77
CA GLY A 277 -22.62 1.78 -22.36
C GLY A 277 -23.22 0.63 -21.53
N GLU A 278 -22.62 0.25 -20.40
CA GLU A 278 -23.11 -0.85 -19.55
C GLU A 278 -23.89 -0.32 -18.30
N PRO A 279 -24.77 -1.15 -17.69
CA PRO A 279 -25.31 -0.86 -16.37
C PRO A 279 -24.18 -0.67 -15.34
N VAL A 280 -24.42 0.07 -14.26
CA VAL A 280 -23.46 0.12 -13.13
C VAL A 280 -23.59 -1.22 -12.41
N GLU A 281 -22.77 -2.21 -12.76
CA GLU A 281 -22.96 -3.57 -12.24
C GLU A 281 -22.40 -3.75 -10.82
N ILE A 282 -21.33 -3.04 -10.46
CA ILE A 282 -20.64 -3.20 -9.18
C ILE A 282 -20.19 -1.83 -8.66
N PHE A 283 -20.53 -1.53 -7.41
CA PHE A 283 -19.98 -0.39 -6.70
C PHE A 283 -18.73 -0.83 -5.94
N THR A 284 -17.56 -0.27 -6.26
CA THR A 284 -16.38 -0.46 -5.42
C THR A 284 -16.47 0.53 -4.25
N PRO A 285 -16.23 0.06 -3.02
CA PRO A 285 -16.25 0.94 -1.86
C PRO A 285 -14.95 1.76 -1.81
N ILE A 286 -15.05 3.07 -2.02
CA ILE A 286 -13.91 3.98 -1.91
C ILE A 286 -14.02 4.77 -0.61
N TYR A 287 -12.89 4.94 0.06
CA TYR A 287 -12.77 5.74 1.27
C TYR A 287 -12.30 7.14 0.91
N SER A 288 -13.14 8.15 1.19
CA SER A 288 -12.69 9.53 1.36
C SER A 288 -12.04 9.66 2.74
N VAL A 289 -10.80 10.15 2.78
CA VAL A 289 -10.03 10.31 3.99
C VAL A 289 -9.56 11.77 4.10
N SER A 290 -9.91 12.41 5.20
CA SER A 290 -9.26 13.64 5.66
C SER A 290 -8.09 13.27 6.57
N GLY A 291 -6.91 13.81 6.29
CA GLY A 291 -5.70 13.53 7.07
C GLY A 291 -5.80 13.98 8.53
N ARG A 292 -4.98 13.38 9.40
CA ARG A 292 -4.98 13.68 10.85
C ARG A 292 -4.40 15.05 11.20
N ASP A 293 -3.47 15.49 10.37
CA ASP A 293 -2.66 16.66 10.66
C ASP A 293 -3.33 17.92 10.12
N ALA A 294 -3.60 18.85 11.04
CA ALA A 294 -3.84 20.25 10.70
C ALA A 294 -2.49 20.87 10.35
N PHE A 295 -2.15 20.94 9.06
CA PHE A 295 -0.94 21.66 8.66
C PHE A 295 -1.22 23.15 8.75
N PHE A 296 -0.49 23.86 9.62
CA PHE A 296 -0.56 25.31 9.68
C PHE A 296 0.51 25.89 8.77
N HIS A 297 0.08 26.65 7.76
CA HIS A 297 0.98 27.38 6.88
C HIS A 297 1.68 28.52 7.62
N ALA A 298 2.80 28.99 7.07
CA ALA A 298 3.49 30.19 7.53
C ALA A 298 2.60 31.45 7.46
N ASP A 299 1.55 31.43 6.63
CA ASP A 299 0.54 32.50 6.53
C ASP A 299 -0.66 32.30 7.48
N GLY A 300 -0.65 31.25 8.30
CA GLY A 300 -1.68 30.95 9.29
C GLY A 300 -2.91 30.22 8.76
N ARG A 301 -2.98 29.89 7.46
CA ARG A 301 -4.05 29.02 6.94
C ARG A 301 -3.87 27.59 7.42
N MET A 302 -4.97 26.88 7.57
CA MET A 302 -4.98 25.45 7.86
C MET A 302 -5.11 24.72 6.52
N GLY A 303 -4.10 23.91 6.17
CA GLY A 303 -4.14 22.99 5.05
C GLY A 303 -4.77 21.67 5.49
N GLU A 304 -5.63 21.12 4.63
CA GLU A 304 -6.23 19.81 4.82
C GLU A 304 -5.61 18.84 3.82
N ARG A 305 -5.03 17.76 4.34
CA ARG A 305 -4.66 16.56 3.57
C ARG A 305 -5.95 15.82 3.22
N TYR A 306 -6.12 15.46 1.96
CA TYR A 306 -7.26 14.68 1.50
C TYR A 306 -6.81 13.57 0.57
N CYS A 307 -7.38 12.37 0.75
CA CYS A 307 -7.09 11.19 -0.05
C CYS A 307 -8.38 10.47 -0.44
N GLN A 308 -8.38 9.80 -1.59
CA GLN A 308 -9.29 8.70 -1.87
C GLN A 308 -8.49 7.41 -1.92
N ILE A 309 -8.98 6.41 -1.19
CA ILE A 309 -8.34 5.11 -1.05
C ILE A 309 -9.33 4.02 -1.48
N ASP A 310 -8.96 3.29 -2.51
CA ASP A 310 -9.59 2.05 -2.94
C ASP A 310 -8.77 0.87 -2.43
N MET A 311 -9.43 -0.06 -1.75
CA MET A 311 -8.83 -1.29 -1.26
C MET A 311 -9.68 -2.44 -1.76
N ASP A 312 -9.21 -3.08 -2.82
CA ASP A 312 -9.91 -4.20 -3.43
C ASP A 312 -9.10 -5.49 -3.30
N THR A 313 -9.82 -6.62 -3.25
CA THR A 313 -9.22 -7.95 -3.25
C THR A 313 -9.86 -8.76 -4.36
N TYR A 314 -9.07 -9.23 -5.31
CA TYR A 314 -9.53 -10.08 -6.40
C TYR A 314 -8.72 -11.37 -6.48
N ASP A 315 -9.33 -12.41 -7.04
CA ASP A 315 -8.64 -13.66 -7.32
C ASP A 315 -7.85 -13.47 -8.62
N GLY A 316 -6.53 -13.55 -8.52
CA GLY A 316 -5.60 -13.48 -9.64
C GLY A 316 -5.72 -14.68 -10.58
N PRO A 317 -5.06 -14.62 -11.75
CA PRO A 317 -5.18 -15.65 -12.79
C PRO A 317 -4.77 -17.06 -12.33
N ASP A 318 -3.87 -17.17 -11.35
CA ASP A 318 -3.40 -18.43 -10.77
C ASP A 318 -4.21 -18.87 -9.52
N GLY A 319 -5.31 -18.18 -9.22
CA GLY A 319 -6.10 -18.39 -8.01
C GLY A 319 -5.48 -17.81 -6.74
N GLU A 320 -4.33 -17.13 -6.85
CA GLU A 320 -3.77 -16.33 -5.77
C GLU A 320 -4.61 -15.07 -5.58
N ARG A 321 -5.07 -14.83 -4.35
CA ARG A 321 -5.92 -13.69 -4.05
C ARG A 321 -5.07 -12.47 -3.73
N VAL A 322 -5.12 -11.47 -4.60
CA VAL A 322 -4.29 -10.27 -4.56
C VAL A 322 -5.09 -9.12 -3.96
N MET A 323 -4.49 -8.40 -3.01
CA MET A 323 -5.00 -7.12 -2.55
C MET A 323 -4.33 -6.00 -3.33
N THR A 324 -5.11 -5.03 -3.82
CA THR A 324 -4.60 -3.80 -4.42
C THR A 324 -5.02 -2.61 -3.60
N VAL A 325 -4.09 -1.67 -3.40
CA VAL A 325 -4.36 -0.36 -2.81
C VAL A 325 -4.24 0.67 -3.92
N GLY A 326 -5.39 1.11 -4.45
CA GLY A 326 -5.48 2.26 -5.34
C GLY A 326 -5.59 3.52 -4.50
N ALA A 327 -4.78 4.53 -4.79
CA ALA A 327 -4.87 5.78 -4.06
C ALA A 327 -4.57 7.00 -4.93
N CYS A 328 -5.16 8.11 -4.55
CA CYS A 328 -4.86 9.45 -5.03
C CYS A 328 -5.09 10.42 -3.88
N GLY A 329 -4.43 11.57 -3.92
CA GLY A 329 -4.59 12.55 -2.87
C GLY A 329 -3.40 13.45 -2.71
N GLY A 330 -3.52 14.39 -1.78
CA GLY A 330 -2.47 15.35 -1.55
C GLY A 330 -2.81 16.42 -0.54
N ASP A 331 -1.87 17.32 -0.40
CA ASP A 331 -2.03 18.57 0.31
C ASP A 331 -2.60 19.61 -0.66
N SER A 332 -3.83 20.03 -0.37
CA SER A 332 -4.59 20.99 -1.18
C SER A 332 -3.94 22.39 -1.24
N VAL A 333 -2.97 22.69 -0.38
CA VAL A 333 -2.42 24.04 -0.22
C VAL A 333 -0.94 24.14 -0.62
N LEU A 334 -0.13 23.11 -0.35
CA LEU A 334 1.24 22.98 -0.85
C LEU A 334 1.25 22.54 -2.33
N GLY A 335 0.12 22.03 -2.84
CA GLY A 335 0.03 21.48 -4.20
C GLY A 335 0.88 20.22 -4.38
N THR A 336 1.23 19.55 -3.29
CA THR A 336 1.95 18.29 -3.29
C THR A 336 0.94 17.16 -3.21
N SER A 337 0.79 16.41 -4.30
CA SER A 337 -0.04 15.21 -4.36
C SER A 337 0.82 13.97 -4.57
N PHE A 338 0.45 12.87 -3.89
CA PHE A 338 0.88 11.56 -4.35
C PHE A 338 -0.07 11.19 -5.50
N PHE A 339 0.48 11.01 -6.70
CA PHE A 339 -0.26 10.98 -7.96
C PHE A 339 -1.07 12.29 -8.23
N GLU A 340 -2.30 12.19 -8.72
CA GLU A 340 -3.20 13.32 -8.97
C GLU A 340 -3.98 13.72 -7.70
N TYR A 341 -4.31 15.02 -7.59
CA TYR A 341 -5.25 15.46 -6.57
C TYR A 341 -6.65 15.00 -6.96
N CYS A 342 -7.26 14.16 -6.11
CA CYS A 342 -8.64 13.75 -6.24
C CYS A 342 -9.47 14.31 -5.09
N GLY A 343 -10.67 14.79 -5.40
CA GLY A 343 -11.63 15.34 -4.46
C GLY A 343 -12.90 14.49 -4.35
N PRO A 344 -13.72 14.71 -3.31
CA PRO A 344 -14.93 13.92 -3.05
C PRO A 344 -16.00 14.03 -4.15
N GLN A 345 -15.88 14.97 -5.09
CA GLN A 345 -16.79 15.14 -6.23
C GLN A 345 -16.28 14.47 -7.51
N ASP A 346 -15.08 13.88 -7.50
CA ASP A 346 -14.50 13.26 -8.68
C ASP A 346 -15.16 11.90 -8.93
N VAL A 347 -15.90 11.84 -10.04
CA VAL A 347 -16.78 10.72 -10.38
C VAL A 347 -16.00 9.48 -10.86
N THR A 348 -14.71 9.64 -11.17
CA THR A 348 -13.75 8.58 -11.51
C THR A 348 -12.32 9.08 -11.24
N PRO A 349 -11.83 9.05 -9.99
CA PRO A 349 -10.44 9.42 -9.73
C PRO A 349 -9.51 8.48 -10.51
N VAL A 350 -8.54 9.04 -11.22
CA VAL A 350 -7.42 8.23 -11.70
C VAL A 350 -6.58 7.93 -10.46
N MET A 351 -6.40 6.65 -10.15
CA MET A 351 -5.66 6.20 -8.97
C MET A 351 -4.38 5.50 -9.39
N GLU A 352 -3.33 5.68 -8.59
CA GLU A 352 -2.09 4.92 -8.68
C GLU A 352 -2.14 3.72 -7.73
N PHE A 353 -1.52 2.61 -8.11
CA PHE A 353 -1.49 1.40 -7.29
C PHE A 353 -0.21 1.37 -6.44
N TYR A 354 -0.38 1.11 -5.16
CA TYR A 354 0.70 1.07 -4.18
C TYR A 354 0.82 -0.30 -3.52
N ASP A 355 1.99 -0.54 -2.92
CA ASP A 355 2.22 -1.75 -2.12
C ASP A 355 1.24 -1.83 -0.94
N THR A 356 0.78 -3.04 -0.67
CA THR A 356 -0.15 -3.35 0.42
C THR A 356 0.39 -2.98 1.81
N ILE A 357 1.71 -2.79 1.99
CA ILE A 357 2.28 -2.30 3.26
C ILE A 357 1.75 -0.92 3.67
N THR A 358 1.21 -0.13 2.73
CA THR A 358 0.61 1.19 2.98
C THR A 358 -0.48 1.16 4.06
N ILE A 359 -1.21 0.06 4.23
CA ILE A 359 -2.34 0.00 5.16
C ILE A 359 -1.92 -0.18 6.63
N PHE A 360 -0.65 -0.51 6.88
CA PHE A 360 -0.15 -0.86 8.20
C PHE A 360 0.38 0.37 8.96
N PRO A 361 0.38 0.36 10.32
CA PRO A 361 1.07 1.37 11.10
C PRO A 361 2.56 1.46 10.72
N SER A 362 3.10 2.67 10.62
CA SER A 362 4.42 2.90 10.00
C SER A 362 5.59 2.28 10.79
N GLU A 363 5.48 2.18 12.11
CA GLU A 363 6.48 1.55 12.98
C GLU A 363 6.35 0.02 13.06
N THR A 364 5.40 -0.60 12.34
CA THR A 364 5.22 -2.06 12.36
C THR A 364 6.46 -2.75 11.79
N PRO A 365 7.11 -3.66 12.53
CA PRO A 365 8.22 -4.44 11.98
C PRO A 365 7.76 -5.31 10.81
N LEU A 366 8.57 -5.42 9.74
CA LEU A 366 8.19 -6.18 8.54
C LEU A 366 7.84 -7.65 8.86
N ARG A 367 8.63 -8.28 9.73
CA ARG A 367 8.38 -9.66 10.22
C ARG A 367 7.05 -9.85 10.94
N ASP A 368 6.43 -8.78 11.44
CA ASP A 368 5.16 -8.83 12.17
C ASP A 368 3.94 -8.67 11.24
N LEU A 369 4.15 -8.35 9.96
CA LEU A 369 3.09 -8.15 8.96
C LEU A 369 2.15 -9.37 8.84
N PRO A 370 2.61 -10.64 8.82
CA PRO A 370 1.69 -11.78 8.80
C PRO A 370 0.73 -11.81 9.99
N GLN A 371 1.19 -11.44 11.19
CA GLN A 371 0.32 -11.37 12.36
C GLN A 371 -0.62 -10.16 12.28
N MET A 372 -0.11 -9.02 11.83
CA MET A 372 -0.91 -7.80 11.72
C MET A 372 -2.02 -7.93 10.66
N ALA A 373 -1.75 -8.54 9.51
CA ALA A 373 -2.75 -8.81 8.48
C ALA A 373 -3.92 -9.64 9.02
N ARG A 374 -3.62 -10.71 9.79
CA ARG A 374 -4.67 -11.51 10.45
C ARG A 374 -5.49 -10.71 11.46
N ARG A 375 -4.87 -9.77 12.20
CA ARG A 375 -5.60 -8.89 13.12
C ARG A 375 -6.53 -7.93 12.38
N ILE A 376 -6.03 -7.30 11.31
CA ILE A 376 -6.82 -6.42 10.44
C ILE A 376 -8.07 -7.16 9.96
N GLU A 377 -7.91 -8.36 9.41
CA GLU A 377 -9.03 -9.14 8.88
C GLU A 377 -10.05 -9.58 9.96
N ALA A 378 -9.58 -9.80 11.19
CA ALA A 378 -10.44 -10.17 12.31
C ALA A 378 -11.24 -8.98 12.88
N GLU A 379 -10.67 -7.77 12.83
CA GLU A 379 -11.26 -6.55 13.41
C GLU A 379 -12.08 -5.74 12.39
N ALA A 380 -11.89 -5.96 11.08
CA ALA A 380 -12.45 -5.11 10.02
C ALA A 380 -13.97 -4.90 10.13
N ASP A 381 -14.75 -5.97 10.29
CA ASP A 381 -16.22 -5.89 10.38
C ASP A 381 -16.68 -5.13 11.64
N GLU A 382 -16.00 -5.31 12.77
CA GLU A 382 -16.33 -4.64 14.03
C GLU A 382 -16.07 -3.14 13.92
N ILE A 383 -14.92 -2.76 13.33
CA ILE A 383 -14.57 -1.36 13.08
C ILE A 383 -15.62 -0.72 12.18
N GLU A 384 -15.87 -1.30 11.00
CA GLU A 384 -16.83 -0.77 10.04
C GLU A 384 -18.23 -0.64 10.66
N THR A 385 -18.68 -1.66 11.39
CA THR A 385 -19.97 -1.62 12.11
C THR A 385 -20.02 -0.47 13.12
N GLY A 386 -18.92 -0.20 13.84
CA GLY A 386 -18.81 0.91 14.79
C GLY A 386 -18.83 2.30 14.15
N LEU A 387 -18.54 2.40 12.85
CA LEU A 387 -18.59 3.65 12.08
C LEU A 387 -19.95 3.91 11.43
N MET A 388 -20.79 2.87 11.34
CA MET A 388 -22.14 3.03 10.85
C MET A 388 -22.97 3.85 11.82
N PRO A 389 -23.80 4.78 11.33
CA PRO A 389 -24.77 5.43 12.19
C PRO A 389 -25.67 4.37 12.85
N PRO A 390 -26.15 4.61 14.09
CA PRO A 390 -27.15 3.75 14.68
C PRO A 390 -28.35 3.67 13.72
N ALA A 391 -28.97 2.49 13.61
CA ALA A 391 -30.13 2.30 12.76
C ALA A 391 -31.22 3.31 13.14
N GLY A 392 -31.40 4.33 12.30
CA GLY A 392 -32.43 5.33 12.49
C GLY A 392 -33.73 4.82 11.90
N LEU A 393 -34.80 4.78 12.70
CA LEU A 393 -36.16 4.67 12.17
C LEU A 393 -36.50 6.03 11.55
N SER A 394 -36.09 6.23 10.30
CA SER A 394 -36.42 7.43 9.53
C SER A 394 -37.41 7.07 8.44
N CYS A 395 -38.64 7.50 8.63
CA CYS A 395 -39.66 7.49 7.59
C CYS A 395 -39.53 8.68 6.62
N GLY A 396 -38.70 9.66 6.95
CA GLY A 396 -38.56 10.92 6.22
C GLY A 396 -37.39 10.94 5.23
N ALA A 397 -37.50 11.82 4.24
CA ALA A 397 -36.44 12.15 3.29
C ALA A 397 -36.02 13.60 3.49
N ALA A 398 -34.94 13.80 4.23
CA ALA A 398 -34.14 15.00 4.01
C ALA A 398 -33.26 14.73 2.79
N GLU A 399 -33.28 15.65 1.83
CA GLU A 399 -32.33 15.69 0.72
C GLU A 399 -30.89 15.76 1.29
N ASP A 400 -29.89 15.30 0.53
CA ASP A 400 -28.46 15.30 0.89
C ASP A 400 -28.01 14.35 2.03
N HIS A 401 -28.86 13.43 2.47
CA HIS A 401 -28.47 12.42 3.47
C HIS A 401 -27.88 11.17 2.83
N MET A 402 -26.73 10.74 3.35
CA MET A 402 -26.11 9.45 3.04
C MET A 402 -26.83 8.32 3.77
N ILE A 403 -27.08 7.22 3.07
CA ILE A 403 -27.64 5.99 3.61
C ILE A 403 -26.52 4.96 3.78
N GLY A 404 -26.40 4.36 4.96
CA GLY A 404 -25.49 3.26 5.19
C GLY A 404 -26.06 1.90 4.74
N VAL A 405 -25.25 1.04 4.13
CA VAL A 405 -25.65 -0.32 3.72
C VAL A 405 -25.26 -1.34 4.78
N VAL A 406 -26.23 -2.13 5.27
CA VAL A 406 -25.99 -3.27 6.18
C VAL A 406 -26.91 -4.42 5.80
N ALA A 407 -26.37 -5.43 5.13
CA ALA A 407 -27.09 -6.61 4.67
C ALA A 407 -26.44 -7.92 5.17
N PRO A 408 -27.22 -8.97 5.48
CA PRO A 408 -26.70 -10.26 5.92
C PRO A 408 -25.78 -10.94 4.90
N GLU A 409 -26.03 -10.75 3.60
CA GLU A 409 -25.26 -11.35 2.51
C GLU A 409 -24.03 -10.51 2.10
N GLY A 410 -23.65 -9.52 2.90
CA GLY A 410 -22.51 -8.64 2.62
C GLY A 410 -22.79 -7.55 1.58
N HIS A 411 -23.99 -7.53 0.99
CA HIS A 411 -24.40 -6.55 -0.02
C HIS A 411 -25.93 -6.45 -0.12
N VAL A 412 -26.41 -5.36 -0.73
CA VAL A 412 -27.79 -5.16 -1.14
C VAL A 412 -27.87 -4.95 -2.65
N MET A 413 -28.84 -5.59 -3.30
CA MET A 413 -29.14 -5.36 -4.71
C MET A 413 -30.00 -4.11 -4.87
N LEU A 414 -29.66 -3.29 -5.85
CA LEU A 414 -30.40 -2.10 -6.25
C LEU A 414 -31.23 -2.44 -7.49
N HIS A 415 -32.50 -2.03 -7.47
CA HIS A 415 -33.50 -2.39 -8.46
C HIS A 415 -34.02 -1.15 -9.22
N GLU A 416 -34.48 -1.32 -10.47
CA GLU A 416 -35.02 -0.21 -11.28
C GLU A 416 -36.31 0.39 -10.67
N SER A 417 -37.00 -0.39 -9.85
CA SER A 417 -38.23 -0.01 -9.15
C SER A 417 -38.25 -0.60 -7.75
N PRO A 418 -39.11 -0.12 -6.82
CA PRO A 418 -39.20 -0.64 -5.44
C PRO A 418 -39.93 -2.00 -5.40
N ASP A 419 -39.40 -2.98 -6.13
CA ASP A 419 -39.91 -4.34 -6.27
C ASP A 419 -38.69 -5.29 -6.41
N PRO A 420 -38.53 -6.29 -5.52
CA PRO A 420 -37.40 -7.22 -5.56
C PRO A 420 -37.38 -8.10 -6.81
N THR A 421 -38.49 -8.19 -7.55
CA THR A 421 -38.59 -8.92 -8.83
C THR A 421 -38.21 -8.06 -10.03
N SER A 422 -38.12 -6.73 -9.85
CA SER A 422 -37.74 -5.82 -10.93
C SER A 422 -36.25 -5.91 -11.25
N LYS A 423 -35.89 -5.45 -12.45
CA LYS A 423 -34.53 -5.58 -12.97
C LYS A 423 -33.51 -4.98 -12.00
N GLN A 424 -32.45 -5.74 -11.73
CA GLN A 424 -31.31 -5.27 -10.97
C GLN A 424 -30.52 -4.25 -11.79
N VAL A 425 -30.24 -3.11 -11.19
CA VAL A 425 -29.52 -1.98 -11.80
C VAL A 425 -28.19 -1.68 -11.12
N GLY A 426 -27.90 -2.33 -9.99
CA GLY A 426 -26.61 -2.25 -9.31
C GLY A 426 -26.54 -3.07 -8.02
N LYS A 427 -25.37 -3.02 -7.37
CA LYS A 427 -25.06 -3.77 -6.14
C LYS A 427 -24.20 -2.93 -5.19
N ALA A 428 -24.67 -2.68 -3.98
CA ALA A 428 -23.92 -1.94 -2.96
C ALA A 428 -23.46 -2.86 -1.83
N TYR A 429 -22.19 -2.80 -1.45
CA TYR A 429 -21.60 -3.66 -0.41
C TYR A 429 -21.81 -3.11 1.00
N ASN A 430 -21.73 -3.98 2.00
CA ASN A 430 -21.83 -3.60 3.40
C ASN A 430 -20.86 -2.48 3.79
N TYR A 431 -21.35 -1.64 4.70
CA TYR A 431 -20.66 -0.51 5.30
C TYR A 431 -20.28 0.61 4.31
N SER A 432 -20.71 0.50 3.05
CA SER A 432 -20.70 1.62 2.12
C SER A 432 -21.84 2.58 2.43
N ARG A 433 -21.63 3.86 2.11
CA ARG A 433 -22.67 4.87 2.10
C ARG A 433 -23.11 5.15 0.66
N LEU A 434 -24.42 5.25 0.48
CA LEU A 434 -25.06 5.62 -0.77
C LEU A 434 -25.64 7.03 -0.64
N TRP A 435 -25.48 7.85 -1.68
CA TRP A 435 -26.21 9.10 -1.79
C TRP A 435 -27.70 8.79 -1.95
N ARG A 436 -28.58 9.50 -1.25
CA ARG A 436 -30.03 9.42 -1.52
C ARG A 436 -30.32 9.97 -2.90
N GLY A 437 -31.16 9.26 -3.64
CA GLY A 437 -31.67 9.75 -4.91
C GLY A 437 -32.76 10.81 -4.72
N LYS A 438 -33.23 11.39 -5.82
CA LYS A 438 -34.12 12.57 -5.80
C LYS A 438 -35.53 12.26 -5.33
N ILE A 439 -35.89 10.97 -5.31
CA ILE A 439 -37.23 10.51 -4.95
C ILE A 439 -37.21 10.03 -3.50
N SER A 440 -38.12 10.58 -2.69
CA SER A 440 -38.34 10.12 -1.31
C SER A 440 -38.69 8.63 -1.25
N GLY A 441 -38.50 8.01 -0.08
CA GLY A 441 -38.85 6.60 0.14
C GLY A 441 -40.30 6.28 -0.29
N LYS A 442 -40.52 5.07 -0.83
CA LYS A 442 -41.82 4.56 -1.24
C LYS A 442 -42.27 3.41 -0.35
N LEU A 443 -43.58 3.30 -0.15
CA LEU A 443 -44.22 2.18 0.52
C LEU A 443 -44.74 1.18 -0.53
N PHE A 444 -44.42 -0.10 -0.34
CA PHE A 444 -44.79 -1.22 -1.19
C PHE A 444 -45.63 -2.26 -0.43
N GLY A 445 -46.18 -3.27 -1.10
CA GLY A 445 -47.04 -4.29 -0.48
C GLY A 445 -48.54 -4.00 -0.62
N THR A 446 -49.35 -4.65 0.20
CA THR A 446 -50.83 -4.54 0.17
C THR A 446 -51.31 -3.14 0.57
N GLU A 447 -52.54 -2.79 0.20
CA GLU A 447 -53.14 -1.50 0.58
C GLU A 447 -53.16 -1.31 2.11
N GLU A 448 -53.46 -2.38 2.85
CA GLU A 448 -53.47 -2.40 4.31
C GLU A 448 -52.08 -2.17 4.91
N GLU A 449 -51.04 -2.85 4.40
CA GLU A 449 -49.65 -2.66 4.85
C GLU A 449 -49.17 -1.24 4.56
N ARG A 450 -49.44 -0.72 3.35
CA ARG A 450 -49.04 0.65 3.00
C ARG A 450 -49.74 1.68 3.87
N ALA A 451 -51.04 1.53 4.12
CA ALA A 451 -51.79 2.45 4.99
C ALA A 451 -51.25 2.42 6.42
N THR A 452 -51.06 1.21 6.98
CA THR A 452 -50.52 1.01 8.33
C THR A 452 -49.14 1.65 8.49
N CYS A 453 -48.26 1.44 7.51
CA CYS A 453 -46.90 1.99 7.54
C CYS A 453 -46.88 3.50 7.32
N LEU A 454 -47.76 4.04 6.47
CA LEU A 454 -47.89 5.49 6.28
C LEU A 454 -48.38 6.17 7.56
N ASP A 455 -49.39 5.63 8.21
CA ASP A 455 -49.94 6.16 9.47
C ASP A 455 -48.88 6.14 10.58
N ALA A 456 -48.15 5.03 10.74
CA ALA A 456 -47.06 4.95 11.70
C ALA A 456 -45.93 5.94 11.38
N CYS A 457 -45.58 6.09 10.11
CA CYS A 457 -44.53 7.00 9.66
C CYS A 457 -44.88 8.48 9.81
N THR A 458 -46.14 8.85 9.60
CA THR A 458 -46.62 10.23 9.84
C THR A 458 -46.68 10.52 11.33
N GLY A 459 -47.15 9.57 12.15
CA GLY A 459 -47.17 9.68 13.61
C GLY A 459 -45.77 9.75 14.25
N TRP A 460 -44.72 9.30 13.56
CA TRP A 460 -43.33 9.37 14.06
C TRP A 460 -42.84 10.80 14.32
N ALA A 461 -43.24 11.77 13.49
CA ALA A 461 -42.84 13.17 13.63
C ALA A 461 -43.32 13.76 14.98
N ASP A 462 -44.48 13.32 15.44
CA ASP A 462 -45.11 13.76 16.69
C ASP A 462 -44.85 12.79 17.86
N ALA A 463 -44.15 11.67 17.62
CA ALA A 463 -43.98 10.58 18.59
C ALA A 463 -43.19 10.97 19.84
N ALA A 464 -42.42 12.07 19.79
CA ALA A 464 -41.72 12.61 20.95
C ALA A 464 -42.68 13.15 22.03
N GLU A 465 -43.89 13.54 21.66
CA GLU A 465 -44.90 14.13 22.56
C GLU A 465 -45.91 13.08 23.10
N LEU A 466 -45.84 11.85 22.60
CA LEU A 466 -46.77 10.77 22.97
C LEU A 466 -46.36 10.04 24.27
N PRO A 467 -47.33 9.42 24.96
CA PRO A 467 -47.06 8.46 26.03
C PRO A 467 -46.11 7.33 25.59
N ALA A 468 -45.32 6.78 26.53
CA ALA A 468 -44.25 5.83 26.21
C ALA A 468 -44.76 4.53 25.52
N ASP A 469 -45.94 4.05 25.89
CA ASP A 469 -46.59 2.88 25.28
C ASP A 469 -47.05 3.16 23.85
N ALA A 470 -47.69 4.30 23.61
CA ALA A 470 -48.08 4.74 22.27
C ALA A 470 -46.86 4.96 21.35
N ARG A 471 -45.79 5.55 21.89
CA ARG A 471 -44.51 5.71 21.19
C ARG A 471 -43.88 4.35 20.85
N GLN A 472 -43.89 3.40 21.79
CA GLN A 472 -43.35 2.06 21.53
C GLN A 472 -44.16 1.33 20.45
N GLN A 473 -45.48 1.46 20.45
CA GLN A 473 -46.33 0.86 19.42
C GLN A 473 -46.02 1.41 18.01
N ILE A 474 -45.75 2.71 17.88
CA ILE A 474 -45.30 3.32 16.62
C ILE A 474 -43.94 2.75 16.21
N ILE A 475 -42.98 2.66 17.14
CA ILE A 475 -41.64 2.08 16.89
C ILE A 475 -41.75 0.65 16.38
N ASP A 476 -42.57 -0.18 17.04
CA ASP A 476 -42.74 -1.59 16.69
C ASP A 476 -43.40 -1.72 15.31
N THR A 477 -44.37 -0.84 15.00
CA THR A 477 -45.05 -0.81 13.69
C THR A 477 -44.09 -0.43 12.57
N ILE A 478 -43.31 0.65 12.73
CA ILE A 478 -42.31 1.06 11.74
C ILE A 478 -41.26 -0.05 11.57
N THR A 479 -40.81 -0.66 12.67
CA THR A 479 -39.85 -1.78 12.63
C THR A 479 -40.42 -2.96 11.84
N ALA A 480 -41.69 -3.30 12.01
CA ALA A 480 -42.37 -4.32 11.24
C ALA A 480 -42.46 -3.95 9.74
N CYS A 481 -42.73 -2.69 9.41
CA CYS A 481 -42.72 -2.20 8.03
C CYS A 481 -41.36 -2.39 7.34
N PHE A 482 -40.26 -2.12 8.04
CA PHE A 482 -38.91 -2.35 7.52
C PHE A 482 -38.63 -3.85 7.37
N ASN A 483 -38.97 -4.65 8.38
CA ASN A 483 -38.76 -6.10 8.35
C ASN A 483 -39.64 -6.84 7.33
N ASN A 484 -40.74 -6.26 6.90
CA ASN A 484 -41.60 -6.83 5.87
C ASN A 484 -41.30 -6.27 4.46
N ASP A 485 -40.18 -5.55 4.30
CA ASP A 485 -39.76 -4.97 3.02
C ASP A 485 -40.86 -4.04 2.41
N VAL A 486 -41.64 -3.39 3.26
CA VAL A 486 -42.67 -2.42 2.86
C VAL A 486 -42.02 -1.08 2.50
N VAL A 487 -40.95 -0.69 3.19
CA VAL A 487 -40.28 0.60 2.99
C VAL A 487 -39.09 0.42 2.06
N TRP A 488 -39.04 1.19 0.97
CA TRP A 488 -37.95 1.18 0.00
C TRP A 488 -37.37 2.58 -0.17
N TRP A 489 -36.05 2.67 -0.21
CA TRP A 489 -35.35 3.94 -0.46
C TRP A 489 -34.69 3.94 -1.83
N ASN A 490 -34.66 5.14 -2.41
CA ASN A 490 -33.99 5.40 -3.66
C ASN A 490 -32.57 5.93 -3.38
N ALA A 491 -31.60 5.37 -4.08
CA ALA A 491 -30.20 5.74 -4.00
C ALA A 491 -29.73 6.29 -5.35
N ASP A 492 -28.94 7.36 -5.31
CA ASP A 492 -28.22 7.88 -6.47
C ASP A 492 -27.03 6.96 -6.76
N LEU A 493 -26.99 6.46 -7.99
CA LEU A 493 -25.98 5.53 -8.49
C LEU A 493 -24.86 6.25 -9.25
N GLY A 494 -24.90 7.59 -9.29
CA GLY A 494 -24.04 8.43 -10.10
C GLY A 494 -24.52 8.53 -11.55
N HIS A 495 -24.03 9.56 -12.26
CA HIS A 495 -24.30 9.79 -13.68
C HIS A 495 -25.80 9.86 -14.04
N GLY A 496 -26.64 10.32 -13.12
CA GLY A 496 -28.08 10.44 -13.30
C GLY A 496 -28.83 9.11 -13.32
N LYS A 497 -28.21 8.01 -12.87
CA LYS A 497 -28.87 6.74 -12.62
C LYS A 497 -29.32 6.68 -11.16
N GLU A 498 -30.46 6.04 -10.91
CA GLU A 498 -31.00 5.81 -9.57
C GLU A 498 -31.37 4.33 -9.41
N GLY A 499 -31.35 3.83 -8.18
CA GLY A 499 -31.74 2.45 -7.85
C GLY A 499 -32.51 2.38 -6.54
N TRP A 500 -33.36 1.37 -6.39
CA TRP A 500 -34.19 1.15 -5.22
C TRP A 500 -33.69 -0.05 -4.42
N ALA A 501 -33.63 0.09 -3.10
CA ALA A 501 -33.33 -1.01 -2.20
C ALA A 501 -34.27 -0.98 -0.99
N SER A 502 -34.55 -2.16 -0.43
CA SER A 502 -35.33 -2.28 0.79
C SER A 502 -34.65 -1.53 1.93
N ALA A 503 -35.40 -0.69 2.62
CA ALA A 503 -34.92 0.08 3.77
C ALA A 503 -34.49 -0.83 4.94
N ARG A 504 -34.87 -2.11 4.91
CA ARG A 504 -34.38 -3.13 5.86
C ARG A 504 -32.86 -3.21 5.93
N TYR A 505 -32.20 -3.04 4.78
CA TYR A 505 -30.75 -3.16 4.65
C TYR A 505 -30.04 -1.82 4.64
N LEU A 506 -30.77 -0.75 4.96
CA LEU A 506 -30.33 0.62 4.84
C LEU A 506 -30.47 1.32 6.20
N ARG A 507 -29.47 2.11 6.59
CA ARG A 507 -29.40 2.77 7.90
C ARG A 507 -29.13 4.26 7.80
#